data_AF-A0A2A5VEI3-F1
#
_entry.id   AF-A0A2A5VEI3-F1
#
_cell.length_a   1.000
_cell.length_b   1.000
_cell.length_c   1.000
_cell.angle_alpha   90.00
_cell.angle_beta   90.00
_cell.angle_gamma   90.00
#
_symmetry.space_group_name_H-M   'P 1'
#
loop_
_entity.id
_entity.type
_entity.pdbx_description
1 polymer ?
#
loop_
_entity_poly.entity_id
_entity_poly.type
_entity_poly.pdbx_seq_one_letter_code
_entity_poly.pdbx_strand_id
1 'polypeptide(L)' 'MSERLLPSDDPVAEQVLEWTIQRDSADIRQLMNWVERSDGRKERLTLLARAAELMEEIRYAMQRLDDLR' A
#
# COMPACT_ATOMS: atom_id res chain seq x y z
N MET A 1 17.54 6.74 12.33
CA MET A 1 16.19 6.29 12.70
C MET A 1 15.94 6.81 14.11
N SER A 2 15.28 7.95 14.26
CA SER A 2 14.97 8.50 15.58
C SER A 2 13.89 7.65 16.21
N GLU A 3 14.24 6.87 17.23
CA GLU A 3 13.26 6.24 18.12
C GLU A 3 12.47 7.35 18.81
N ARG A 4 11.16 7.42 18.51
CA ARG A 4 10.26 8.45 19.04
C ARG A 4 10.07 8.19 20.52
N LEU A 5 10.32 9.21 21.34
CA LEU A 5 10.21 9.16 22.80
C LEU A 5 8.75 9.24 23.31
N LEU A 6 7.78 9.54 22.43
CA LEU A 6 6.36 9.59 22.74
C LEU A 6 5.57 8.72 21.74
N PRO A 7 4.55 7.96 22.20
CA PRO A 7 3.66 7.21 21.31
C PRO A 7 2.83 8.16 20.42
N SER A 8 2.44 7.69 19.24
CA SER A 8 1.48 8.37 18.37
C SER A 8 0.17 8.69 19.09
N ASP A 9 -0.52 9.74 18.65
CA ASP A 9 -1.84 10.14 19.15
C ASP A 9 -2.88 9.02 19.01
N ASP A 10 -2.70 8.14 18.01
CA ASP A 10 -3.44 6.89 17.87
C ASP A 10 -2.49 5.75 17.42
N PRO A 11 -1.91 5.00 18.38
CA PRO A 11 -0.92 3.96 18.08
C PRO A 11 -1.53 2.74 17.38
N VAL A 12 -2.85 2.53 17.48
CA VAL A 12 -3.53 1.45 16.76
C VAL A 12 -3.70 1.85 15.31
N ALA A 13 -4.16 3.07 15.05
CA ALA A 13 -4.27 3.59 13.69
C ALA A 13 -2.91 3.59 12.98
N GLU A 14 -1.84 4.01 13.67
CA GLU A 14 -0.48 3.97 13.11
C GLU A 14 -0.09 2.54 12.67
N GLN A 15 -0.26 1.54 13.54
CA GLN A 15 0.06 0.15 13.21
C GLN A 15 -0.76 -0.39 12.04
N VAL A 16 -2.06 -0.04 11.96
CA VAL A 16 -2.92 -0.44 10.84
C VAL A 16 -2.44 0.18 9.54
N LEU A 17 -2.08 1.47 9.55
CA LEU A 17 -1.59 2.16 8.35
C LEU A 17 -0.26 1.59 7.87
N GLU A 18 0.68 1.29 8.79
CA GLU A 18 1.93 0.62 8.45
C GLU A 18 1.69 -0.77 7.86
N TRP A 19 0.77 -1.54 8.45
CA TRP A 19 0.37 -2.84 7.93
C TRP A 19 -0.26 -2.75 6.54
N THR A 20 -1.13 -1.77 6.29
CA THR A 20 -1.74 -1.52 4.98
C THR A 20 -0.67 -1.26 3.92
N ILE A 21 0.31 -0.38 4.22
CA ILE A 21 1.41 -0.10 3.29
C ILE A 21 2.20 -1.37 2.95
N GLN A 22 2.51 -2.20 3.95
CA GLN A 22 3.25 -3.44 3.75
C GLN A 22 2.45 -4.45 2.91
N ARG A 23 1.18 -4.66 3.25
CA ARG A 23 0.30 -5.58 2.54
C ARG A 23 0.11 -5.16 1.09
N ASP A 24 -0.27 -3.91 0.86
CA ASP A 24 -0.57 -3.42 -0.49
C ASP A 24 0.66 -3.45 -1.38
N SER A 25 1.84 -3.17 -0.82
CA SER A 25 3.12 -3.31 -1.54
C SER A 25 3.40 -4.76 -1.95
N ALA A 26 3.05 -5.74 -1.11
CA ALA A 26 3.17 -7.16 -1.44
C ALA A 26 2.14 -7.57 -2.50
N ASP A 27 0.90 -7.09 -2.39
CA ASP A 27 -0.19 -7.37 -3.34
C ASP A 27 0.13 -6.77 -4.73
N ILE A 28 0.64 -5.54 -4.79
CA ILE A 28 1.09 -4.91 -6.06
C ILE A 28 2.18 -5.76 -6.73
N ARG A 29 3.17 -6.24 -5.96
CA ARG A 29 4.23 -7.11 -6.49
C ARG A 29 3.65 -8.37 -7.12
N GLN A 30 2.66 -8.98 -6.45
CA GLN A 30 1.99 -10.15 -6.97
C GLN A 30 1.18 -9.85 -8.24
N LEU A 31 0.47 -8.72 -8.28
CA LEU A 31 -0.24 -8.27 -9.48
C LEU A 31 0.73 -8.09 -10.67
N MET A 32 1.91 -7.52 -10.45
CA MET A 32 2.91 -7.35 -11.52
C MET A 32 3.45 -8.69 -12.03
N ASN A 33 3.66 -9.67 -11.14
CA ASN A 33 4.00 -11.03 -11.55
C ASN A 33 2.92 -11.66 -12.44
N TRP A 34 1.64 -11.37 -12.19
CA TRP A 34 0.54 -11.84 -13.03
C TRP A 34 0.43 -11.07 -14.36
N VAL A 35 0.70 -9.76 -14.37
CA VAL A 35 0.74 -8.97 -15.61
C VAL A 35 1.76 -9.55 -16.57
N GLU A 36 2.97 -9.89 -16.09
CA GLU A 36 4.04 -10.49 -16.89
C GLU A 36 3.63 -11.82 -17.52
N ARG A 37 2.85 -12.63 -16.80
CA ARG A 37 2.44 -13.98 -17.21
C ARG A 37 1.12 -14.06 -17.98
N SER A 38 0.35 -12.98 -18.00
CA SER A 38 -0.96 -12.97 -18.67
C SER A 38 -0.84 -12.82 -20.18
N ASP A 39 -1.67 -13.53 -20.93
CA ASP A 39 -1.66 -13.51 -22.40
C ASP A 39 -2.63 -12.47 -22.99
N GLY A 40 -3.60 -12.00 -22.19
CA GLY A 40 -4.66 -11.11 -22.64
C GLY A 40 -4.41 -9.63 -22.32
N ARG A 41 -4.49 -8.75 -23.33
CA ARG A 41 -4.45 -7.28 -23.12
C ARG A 41 -5.50 -6.81 -22.10
N LYS A 42 -6.72 -7.35 -22.17
CA LYS A 42 -7.81 -6.98 -21.24
C LYS A 42 -7.49 -7.35 -19.81
N GLU A 43 -6.94 -8.55 -19.60
CA GLU A 43 -6.52 -9.04 -18.29
C GLU A 43 -5.39 -8.17 -17.70
N ARG A 44 -4.36 -7.85 -18.51
CA ARG A 44 -3.30 -6.91 -18.11
C ARG A 44 -3.85 -5.58 -17.65
N LEU A 45 -4.81 -5.01 -18.39
CA LEU A 45 -5.44 -3.74 -18.01
C LEU A 45 -6.20 -3.84 -16.69
N THR A 46 -6.90 -4.94 -16.44
CA THR A 46 -7.59 -5.17 -15.16
C THR A 46 -6.61 -5.29 -13.99
N LEU A 47 -5.51 -6.04 -14.16
CA LEU A 47 -4.47 -6.17 -13.14
C LEU A 47 -3.77 -4.84 -12.84
N LEU A 48 -3.46 -4.06 -13.89
CA LEU A 48 -2.86 -2.74 -13.75
C LEU A 48 -3.80 -1.75 -13.08
N ALA A 49 -5.10 -1.78 -13.40
CA ALA A 49 -6.10 -0.95 -12.73
C ALA A 49 -6.15 -1.27 -11.23
N ARG A 50 -6.14 -2.55 -10.85
CA ARG A 50 -6.10 -2.94 -9.43
C ARG A 50 -4.82 -2.50 -8.73
N ALA A 51 -3.67 -2.60 -9.41
CA ALA A 51 -2.41 -2.12 -8.85
C ALA A 51 -2.45 -0.59 -8.64
N ALA A 52 -3.09 0.17 -9.55
CA ALA A 52 -3.27 1.61 -9.40
C ALA A 52 -4.12 1.98 -8.18
N GLU A 53 -5.20 1.24 -7.92
CA GLU A 53 -6.03 1.41 -6.72
C GLU A 53 -5.24 1.19 -5.43
N LEU A 54 -4.45 0.10 -5.36
CA LEU A 54 -3.60 -0.18 -4.20
C LEU A 54 -2.53 0.91 -4.01
N MET A 55 -1.99 1.46 -5.09
CA MET A 55 -1.05 2.58 -5.00
C MET A 55 -1.70 3.86 -4.44
N GLU A 56 -2.98 4.13 -4.74
CA GLU A 56 -3.73 5.22 -4.09
C GLU A 56 -3.93 4.95 -2.59
N GLU A 57 -4.23 3.71 -2.22
CA GLU A 57 -4.40 3.32 -0.81
C GLU A 57 -3.11 3.52 0.00
N ILE A 58 -1.96 3.12 -0.56
CA ILE A 58 -0.64 3.40 0.02
C ILE A 58 -0.39 4.91 0.15
N ARG A 59 -0.72 5.72 -0.88
CA ARG A 59 -0.59 7.19 -0.81
C ARG A 59 -1.42 7.77 0.33
N TYR A 60 -2.67 7.35 0.43
CA TYR A 60 -3.57 7.79 1.51
C TYR A 60 -3.03 7.38 2.88
N ALA A 61 -2.55 6.14 3.02
CA ALA A 61 -2.01 5.65 4.28
C ALA A 61 -0.75 6.43 4.73
N MET A 62 0.15 6.75 3.79
CA MET A 62 1.32 7.57 4.06
C MET A 62 0.95 8.98 4.51
N GLN A 63 0.01 9.64 3.81
CA GLN A 63 -0.47 10.97 4.22
C GLN A 63 -1.07 10.93 5.63
N ARG A 64 -1.86 9.89 5.94
CA ARG A 64 -2.49 9.75 7.26
C ARG A 64 -1.46 9.49 8.36
N LEU A 65 -0.39 8.74 8.07
CA LEU A 65 0.73 8.55 8.99
C LEU A 65 1.44 9.87 9.29
N ASP A 66 1.62 10.73 8.28
CA ASP A 66 2.19 12.07 8.49
C ASP A 66 1.26 12.96 9.32
N ASP A 67 -0.05 12.82 9.19
CA ASP A 67 -1.02 13.54 10.03
C ASP A 67 -1.08 13.04 11.49
N LEU A 68 -0.56 11.83 11.77
CA LEU A 68 -0.47 11.24 13.12
C LEU A 68 0.89 11.53 13.80
N ARG A 69 1.82 12.16 13.09
CA ARG A 69 3.17 12.50 13.56
C ARG A 69 3.28 13.92 14.08
#